data_AF-A0A0N8GQS9-F1
#
_entry.id   AF-A0A0N8GQS9-F1
#
_cell.length_a   1.000
_cell.length_b   1.000
_cell.length_c   1.000
_cell.angle_alpha   90.00
_cell.angle_beta   90.00
_cell.angle_gamma   90.00
#
_symmetry.space_group_name_H-M   'P 1'
#
loop_
_entity.id
_entity.type
_entity.pdbx_description
1 polymer ?
#
loop_
_entity_poly.entity_id
_entity_poly.type
_entity_poly.pdbx_seq_one_letter_code
_entity_poly.pdbx_strand_id
1 'polypeptide(L)'
;MEQRIYYGPITPEDLANALTARFNRGGFRVTQIGSGPKIALQICTREDISSGGKTAVGISLQRTPKGLIVQVGEQALWNVAASLGVTMLSLLRNPWQLLDRMDDLAQDIESLQLTREIWETIDATARLYGAGERISQALGRLVCEYCRTPNTPDHSHCVACGAPLPGTFSPVCPNCGATLPAHANRCSQCGTQLPAA
;
A
#
# COMPACT_ATOMS: atom_id res chain seq x y z
N MET A 1 -4.92 11.25 -0.34
CA MET A 1 -4.34 10.10 -1.07
C MET A 1 -3.30 9.47 -0.16
N GLU A 2 -3.52 8.23 0.26
CA GLU A 2 -2.55 7.48 1.07
C GLU A 2 -1.87 6.43 0.19
N GLN A 3 -0.55 6.29 0.34
CA GLN A 3 0.25 5.34 -0.41
C GLN A 3 1.07 4.47 0.54
N ARG A 4 1.09 3.16 0.30
CA ARG A 4 1.93 2.18 1.02
C ARG A 4 2.69 1.31 0.02
N ILE A 5 3.81 0.75 0.47
CA ILE A 5 4.63 -0.17 -0.33
C ILE A 5 4.81 -1.47 0.46
N TYR A 6 4.40 -2.58 -0.14
CA TYR A 6 4.52 -3.91 0.43
C TYR A 6 5.68 -4.66 -0.22
N TYR A 7 6.50 -5.28 0.61
CA TYR A 7 7.65 -6.06 0.17
C TYR A 7 7.36 -7.54 0.39
N GLY A 8 7.54 -8.36 -0.62
CA GLY A 8 7.30 -9.81 -0.53
C GLY A 8 6.75 -10.42 -1.82
N PRO A 9 6.31 -11.68 -1.75
CA PRO A 9 5.78 -12.41 -2.91
C PRO A 9 4.42 -11.88 -3.37
N ILE A 10 3.77 -11.00 -2.60
CA ILE A 10 2.42 -10.49 -2.89
C ILE A 10 2.31 -9.81 -4.26
N THR A 11 1.34 -10.25 -5.05
CA THR A 11 1.06 -9.70 -6.39
C THR A 11 -0.11 -8.71 -6.36
N PRO A 12 -0.22 -7.83 -7.38
CA PRO A 12 -1.43 -7.02 -7.58
C PRO A 12 -2.70 -7.87 -7.61
N GLU A 13 -2.66 -9.04 -8.22
CA GLU A 13 -3.78 -9.97 -8.32
C GLU A 13 -4.23 -10.49 -6.96
N ASP A 14 -3.29 -10.84 -6.07
CA ASP A 14 -3.62 -11.30 -4.73
C ASP A 14 -4.45 -10.26 -3.97
N LEU A 15 -4.03 -8.99 -4.04
CA LEU A 15 -4.78 -7.87 -3.44
C LEU A 15 -6.10 -7.60 -4.16
N ALA A 16 -6.13 -7.65 -5.49
CA ALA A 16 -7.34 -7.44 -6.27
C ALA A 16 -8.42 -8.48 -5.96
N ASN A 17 -8.02 -9.74 -5.85
CA ASN A 17 -8.91 -10.85 -5.50
C ASN A 17 -9.42 -10.70 -4.06
N ALA A 18 -8.55 -10.36 -3.11
CA ALA A 18 -8.94 -10.17 -1.71
C ALA A 18 -9.94 -9.00 -1.55
N LEU A 19 -9.67 -7.87 -2.19
CA LEU A 19 -10.55 -6.70 -2.18
C LEU A 19 -11.89 -7.01 -2.86
N THR A 20 -11.86 -7.70 -4.00
CA THR A 20 -13.08 -8.13 -4.70
C THR A 20 -13.91 -9.08 -3.84
N ALA A 21 -13.28 -10.08 -3.21
CA ALA A 21 -13.96 -11.03 -2.34
C ALA A 21 -14.60 -10.35 -1.12
N ARG A 22 -13.95 -9.32 -0.56
CA ARG A 22 -14.48 -8.60 0.59
C ARG A 22 -15.59 -7.60 0.23
N PHE A 23 -15.40 -6.83 -0.84
CA PHE A 23 -16.24 -5.66 -1.12
C PHE A 23 -17.20 -5.85 -2.29
N ASN A 24 -17.09 -6.90 -3.11
CA ASN A 24 -18.07 -7.15 -4.17
C ASN A 24 -19.32 -7.90 -3.68
N ARG A 25 -19.82 -7.54 -2.50
CA ARG A 25 -20.96 -8.16 -1.82
C ARG A 25 -21.72 -7.12 -0.99
N GLY A 26 -22.97 -7.43 -0.65
CA GLY A 26 -23.82 -6.51 0.13
C GLY A 26 -24.02 -5.17 -0.60
N GLY A 27 -23.84 -4.07 0.13
CA GLY A 27 -24.02 -2.70 -0.35
C GLY A 27 -22.90 -2.17 -1.27
N PHE A 28 -21.87 -2.96 -1.59
CA PHE A 28 -20.73 -2.50 -2.37
C PHE A 28 -20.55 -3.27 -3.69
N ARG A 29 -19.94 -2.61 -4.67
CA ARG A 29 -19.54 -3.17 -5.98
C ARG A 29 -18.08 -2.82 -6.22
N VAL A 30 -17.31 -3.82 -6.68
CA VAL A 30 -15.92 -3.65 -7.09
C VAL A 30 -15.84 -3.74 -8.60
N THR A 31 -15.17 -2.78 -9.23
CA THR A 31 -14.84 -2.79 -10.65
C THR A 31 -13.33 -2.85 -10.79
N GLN A 32 -12.81 -3.88 -11.46
CA GLN A 32 -11.39 -4.00 -11.77
C GLN A 32 -11.11 -3.52 -13.20
N ILE A 33 -10.01 -2.78 -13.36
CA ILE A 33 -9.47 -2.38 -14.66
C ILE A 33 -7.99 -2.78 -14.73
N GLY A 34 -7.61 -3.43 -15.81
CA GLY A 34 -6.26 -3.94 -15.99
C GLY A 34 -6.00 -5.28 -15.28
N SER A 35 -4.82 -5.81 -15.54
CA SER A 35 -4.34 -7.11 -15.08
C SER A 35 -2.82 -7.13 -15.12
N GLY A 36 -2.18 -8.07 -14.41
CA GLY A 36 -0.73 -8.23 -14.39
C GLY A 36 -0.08 -7.21 -13.45
N PRO A 37 1.01 -6.55 -13.89
CA PRO A 37 1.82 -5.70 -13.01
C PRO A 37 1.12 -4.40 -12.59
N LYS A 38 -0.03 -4.06 -13.19
CA LYS A 38 -0.80 -2.86 -12.86
C LYS A 38 -2.29 -3.18 -12.86
N ILE A 39 -2.95 -2.95 -11.73
CA ILE A 39 -4.38 -3.14 -11.57
C ILE A 39 -4.96 -1.90 -10.90
N ALA A 40 -6.04 -1.38 -11.45
CA ALA A 40 -6.89 -0.40 -10.78
C ALA A 40 -8.18 -1.08 -10.30
N LEU A 41 -8.63 -0.73 -9.11
CA LEU A 41 -9.91 -1.14 -8.56
C LEU A 41 -10.70 0.11 -8.19
N GLN A 42 -12.01 0.05 -8.37
CA GLN A 42 -12.93 1.05 -7.88
C GLN A 42 -13.98 0.35 -7.02
N ILE A 43 -14.19 0.84 -5.81
CA ILE A 43 -15.20 0.35 -4.89
C ILE A 43 -16.27 1.41 -4.75
N CYS A 44 -17.49 1.08 -5.13
CA CYS A 44 -18.65 1.98 -5.08
C CYS A 44 -19.78 1.37 -4.25
N THR A 45 -20.60 2.21 -3.63
CA THR A 45 -21.90 1.79 -3.08
C THR A 45 -22.86 1.38 -4.21
N ARG A 46 -23.67 0.34 -4.01
CA ARG A 46 -24.76 -0.05 -4.90
C ARG A 46 -25.93 0.90 -4.64
N GLU A 47 -26.47 1.51 -5.69
CA GLU A 47 -27.46 2.61 -5.66
C GLU A 47 -28.85 2.28 -5.04
N ASP A 48 -29.01 1.22 -4.25
CA ASP A 48 -30.29 0.90 -3.59
C ASP A 48 -30.26 1.21 -2.09
N ILE A 49 -30.07 2.48 -1.74
CA ILE A 49 -30.64 3.07 -0.52
C ILE A 49 -31.04 4.50 -0.90
N SER A 50 -32.33 4.79 -0.73
CA SER A 50 -33.09 5.97 -1.16
C SER A 50 -32.61 7.34 -0.66
N SER A 51 -31.38 7.49 -0.17
CA SER A 51 -30.89 8.75 0.38
C SER A 51 -29.35 8.79 0.40
N GLY A 52 -28.77 9.75 -0.32
CA GLY A 52 -27.52 10.40 0.09
C GLY A 52 -26.24 9.62 -0.17
N GLY A 53 -25.67 9.80 -1.36
CA GLY A 53 -24.21 9.81 -1.54
C GLY A 53 -23.59 8.64 -2.29
N LYS A 54 -22.84 8.97 -3.35
CA LYS A 54 -22.11 8.02 -4.21
C LYS A 54 -20.66 7.94 -3.76
N THR A 55 -20.38 7.15 -2.72
CA THR A 55 -18.99 6.91 -2.31
C THR A 55 -18.30 6.03 -3.34
N ALA A 56 -17.20 6.53 -3.94
CA ALA A 56 -16.37 5.78 -4.86
C ALA A 56 -14.89 5.90 -4.46
N VAL A 57 -14.33 4.84 -3.86
CA VAL A 57 -12.91 4.80 -3.50
C VAL A 57 -12.13 4.13 -4.63
N GLY A 58 -11.15 4.85 -5.17
CA GLY A 58 -10.18 4.31 -6.13
C GLY A 58 -9.00 3.65 -5.44
N ILE A 59 -8.51 2.55 -6.01
CA ILE A 59 -7.32 1.84 -5.55
C ILE A 59 -6.45 1.56 -6.77
N SER A 60 -5.16 1.83 -6.65
CA SER A 60 -4.15 1.51 -7.67
C SER A 60 -3.11 0.58 -7.08
N LEU A 61 -2.85 -0.52 -7.78
CA LEU A 61 -1.90 -1.56 -7.46
C LEU A 61 -0.85 -1.62 -8.56
N GLN A 62 0.41 -1.40 -8.21
CA GLN A 62 1.51 -1.44 -9.17
C GLN A 62 2.68 -2.28 -8.64
N ARG A 63 2.99 -3.36 -9.34
CA ARG A 63 4.19 -4.15 -9.11
C ARG A 63 5.41 -3.38 -9.60
N THR A 64 6.42 -3.30 -8.74
CA THR A 64 7.74 -2.73 -9.03
C THR A 64 8.83 -3.73 -8.64
N PRO A 65 10.08 -3.57 -9.14
CA PRO A 65 11.20 -4.42 -8.71
C PRO A 65 11.46 -4.36 -7.19
N LYS A 66 11.07 -3.26 -6.54
CA LYS A 66 11.25 -3.07 -5.10
C LYS A 66 10.06 -3.56 -4.27
N GLY A 67 8.91 -3.87 -4.86
CA GLY A 67 7.71 -4.28 -4.12
C GLY A 67 6.41 -3.88 -4.81
N LEU A 68 5.30 -4.03 -4.10
CA LEU A 68 3.95 -3.69 -4.55
C LEU A 68 3.54 -2.32 -3.99
N ILE A 69 3.41 -1.34 -4.87
CA ILE A 69 2.89 -0.01 -4.52
C ILE A 69 1.37 -0.08 -4.51
N VAL A 70 0.77 0.39 -3.43
CA VAL A 70 -0.67 0.48 -3.24
C VAL A 70 -1.04 1.92 -2.93
N GLN A 71 -1.93 2.51 -3.74
CA GLN A 71 -2.45 3.85 -3.55
C GLN A 71 -3.97 3.78 -3.38
N VAL A 72 -4.51 4.46 -2.37
CA VAL A 72 -5.95 4.50 -2.08
C VAL A 72 -6.44 5.97 -2.06
N GLY A 73 -7.55 6.22 -2.74
CA GLY A 73 -8.25 7.50 -2.78
C GLY A 73 -8.90 7.80 -4.14
N GLU A 74 -9.68 8.87 -4.20
CA GLU A 74 -10.40 9.31 -5.41
C GLU A 74 -9.46 9.57 -6.61
N GLN A 75 -8.25 10.03 -6.33
CA GLN A 75 -7.23 10.34 -7.35
C GLN A 75 -6.37 9.13 -7.76
N ALA A 76 -6.49 7.97 -7.10
CA ALA A 76 -5.63 6.80 -7.35
C ALA A 76 -5.81 6.22 -8.77
N LEU A 77 -6.99 6.42 -9.37
CA LEU A 77 -7.32 5.93 -10.72
C LEU A 77 -6.57 6.67 -11.84
N TRP A 78 -6.15 7.92 -11.62
CA TRP A 78 -5.54 8.77 -12.65
C TRP A 78 -4.19 8.22 -13.13
N ASN A 79 -3.38 7.69 -12.21
CA ASN A 79 -2.05 7.13 -12.51
C ASN A 79 -2.13 5.85 -13.35
N VAL A 80 -3.21 5.07 -13.21
CA VAL A 80 -3.40 3.82 -13.93
C VAL A 80 -3.98 4.06 -15.31
N ALA A 81 -4.96 4.97 -15.43
CA ALA A 81 -5.60 5.35 -16.70
C ALA A 81 -4.60 5.85 -17.75
N ALA A 82 -3.66 6.72 -17.35
CA ALA A 82 -2.62 7.24 -18.24
C ALA A 82 -1.68 6.15 -18.80
N SER A 83 -1.43 5.09 -18.04
CA SER A 83 -0.48 4.04 -18.44
C SER A 83 -1.12 2.81 -19.08
N LEU A 84 -2.43 2.63 -18.94
CA LEU A 84 -3.19 1.56 -19.60
C LEU A 84 -3.87 2.01 -20.90
N GLY A 85 -3.72 3.28 -21.31
CA GLY A 85 -4.41 3.83 -22.48
C GLY A 85 -5.94 3.85 -22.32
N VAL A 86 -6.43 3.74 -21.09
CA VAL A 86 -7.86 3.74 -20.78
C VAL A 86 -8.28 5.17 -20.47
N THR A 87 -9.22 5.71 -21.25
CA THR A 87 -9.72 7.06 -21.06
C THR A 87 -10.47 7.17 -19.73
N MET A 88 -10.25 8.26 -18.99
CA MET A 88 -10.93 8.56 -17.73
C MET A 88 -12.46 8.56 -17.85
N LEU A 89 -13.00 8.89 -19.04
CA LEU A 89 -14.42 8.81 -19.39
C LEU A 89 -15.01 7.40 -19.24
N SER A 90 -14.22 6.34 -19.46
CA SER A 90 -14.66 4.96 -19.28
C SER A 90 -14.83 4.57 -17.81
N LEU A 91 -14.20 5.33 -16.90
CA LEU A 91 -14.25 5.12 -15.44
C LEU A 91 -15.27 6.06 -14.77
N LEU A 92 -15.54 7.21 -15.39
CA LEU A 92 -16.52 8.21 -14.96
C LEU A 92 -17.95 7.80 -15.36
N ARG A 93 -18.44 6.66 -14.86
CA ARG A 93 -19.88 6.32 -15.01
C ARG A 93 -20.78 7.15 -14.09
N ASN A 94 -20.22 8.06 -13.29
CA ASN A 94 -20.97 8.92 -12.38
C ASN A 94 -20.57 10.39 -12.50
N PRO A 95 -21.10 11.13 -13.49
CA PRO A 95 -20.68 12.49 -13.84
C PRO A 95 -21.04 13.57 -12.79
N TRP A 96 -21.74 13.21 -11.72
CA TRP A 96 -22.26 14.16 -10.71
C TRP A 96 -21.36 14.35 -9.49
N GLN A 97 -20.30 13.55 -9.31
CA GLN A 97 -19.36 13.68 -8.18
C GLN A 97 -18.56 14.99 -8.16
N LEU A 98 -18.53 15.73 -9.27
CA LEU A 98 -17.87 17.03 -9.38
C LEU A 98 -18.80 18.21 -9.04
N LEU A 99 -20.11 17.99 -8.91
CA LEU A 99 -21.12 19.03 -8.74
C LEU A 99 -21.73 19.10 -7.34
N ASP A 100 -21.49 18.11 -6.48
CA ASP A 100 -22.17 17.96 -5.18
C ASP A 100 -21.37 18.49 -3.97
N ARG A 101 -20.25 19.22 -4.20
CA ARG A 101 -19.43 19.81 -3.12
C ARG A 101 -20.09 21.03 -2.45
N MET A 102 -21.42 21.05 -2.31
CA MET A 102 -22.15 22.12 -1.65
C MET A 102 -22.82 21.72 -0.33
N ASP A 103 -22.97 20.42 -0.02
CA ASP A 103 -23.57 19.94 1.24
C ASP A 103 -22.61 19.04 2.05
N ASP A 104 -21.43 19.55 2.38
CA ASP A 104 -20.36 18.83 3.09
C ASP A 104 -20.47 18.94 4.62
N LEU A 105 -21.19 18.02 5.28
CA LEU A 105 -20.96 17.67 6.70
C LEU A 105 -21.27 16.20 7.08
N ALA A 106 -21.91 15.39 6.23
CA ALA A 106 -22.33 14.03 6.58
C ALA A 106 -21.62 12.90 5.80
N GLN A 107 -21.04 13.19 4.63
CA GLN A 107 -20.49 12.18 3.71
C GLN A 107 -19.04 11.75 4.03
N ASP A 108 -18.32 12.56 4.79
CA ASP A 108 -16.92 12.29 5.17
C ASP A 108 -16.76 11.09 6.12
N ILE A 109 -17.81 10.71 6.87
CA ILE A 109 -17.70 9.64 7.86
C ILE A 109 -17.69 8.26 7.18
N GLU A 110 -18.51 8.07 6.15
CA GLU A 110 -18.61 6.78 5.43
C GLU A 110 -17.41 6.53 4.51
N SER A 111 -16.89 7.58 3.87
CA SER A 111 -15.69 7.49 3.01
C SER A 111 -14.42 7.17 3.81
N LEU A 112 -14.29 7.73 5.02
CA LEU A 112 -13.20 7.43 5.95
C LEU A 112 -13.27 6.00 6.51
N GLN A 113 -14.47 5.51 6.83
CA GLN A 113 -14.68 4.13 7.27
C GLN A 113 -14.33 3.13 6.17
N LEU A 114 -14.82 3.35 4.94
CA LEU A 114 -14.51 2.49 3.80
C LEU A 114 -13.01 2.47 3.48
N THR A 115 -12.34 3.63 3.52
CA THR A 115 -10.89 3.72 3.31
C THR A 115 -10.12 2.95 4.38
N ARG A 116 -10.55 3.03 5.63
CA ARG A 116 -9.95 2.26 6.74
C ARG A 116 -10.11 0.76 6.53
N GLU A 117 -11.30 0.29 6.20
CA GLU A 117 -11.55 -1.13 5.94
C GLU A 117 -10.76 -1.67 4.74
N ILE A 118 -10.59 -0.85 3.70
CA ILE A 118 -9.74 -1.18 2.55
C ILE A 118 -8.31 -1.42 3.01
N TRP A 119 -7.74 -0.52 3.81
CA TRP A 119 -6.39 -0.67 4.35
C TRP A 119 -6.26 -1.90 5.26
N GLU A 120 -7.21 -2.13 6.17
CA GLU A 120 -7.20 -3.31 7.02
C GLU A 120 -7.18 -4.62 6.21
N THR A 121 -7.91 -4.65 5.10
CA THR A 121 -7.97 -5.81 4.20
C THR A 121 -6.66 -6.02 3.44
N ILE A 122 -6.05 -4.93 2.97
CA ILE A 122 -4.74 -4.97 2.31
C ILE A 122 -3.68 -5.44 3.31
N ASP A 123 -3.66 -4.89 4.52
CA ASP A 123 -2.70 -5.25 5.57
C ASP A 123 -2.84 -6.71 5.99
N ALA A 124 -4.08 -7.20 6.16
CA ALA A 124 -4.34 -8.60 6.48
C ALA A 124 -3.87 -9.53 5.36
N THR A 125 -4.14 -9.18 4.10
CA THR A 125 -3.71 -9.96 2.94
C THR A 125 -2.19 -9.97 2.81
N ALA A 126 -1.54 -8.82 2.98
CA ALA A 126 -0.09 -8.72 2.98
C ALA A 126 0.55 -9.66 4.02
N ARG A 127 0.04 -9.66 5.27
CA ARG A 127 0.53 -10.56 6.33
C ARG A 127 0.36 -12.03 5.98
N LEU A 128 -0.76 -12.44 5.38
CA LEU A 128 -0.99 -13.83 4.96
C LEU A 128 0.06 -14.32 3.96
N TYR A 129 0.50 -13.45 3.06
CA TYR A 129 1.52 -13.76 2.07
C TYR A 129 2.96 -13.54 2.58
N GLY A 130 3.14 -13.28 3.88
CA GLY A 130 4.44 -12.94 4.46
C GLY A 130 5.03 -11.64 3.90
N ALA A 131 4.20 -10.79 3.28
CA ALA A 131 4.59 -9.49 2.79
C ALA A 131 4.48 -8.46 3.92
N GLY A 132 5.61 -7.85 4.27
CA GLY A 132 5.67 -6.80 5.29
C GLY A 132 5.41 -5.44 4.68
N GLU A 133 4.62 -4.60 5.39
CA GLU A 133 4.66 -3.16 5.19
C GLU A 133 6.00 -2.67 5.76
N ARG A 134 6.88 -2.08 4.92
CA ARG A 134 7.79 -1.08 5.47
C ARG A 134 6.97 0.18 5.60
N ILE A 135 6.33 0.30 6.76
CA ILE A 135 5.62 1.50 7.15
C ILE A 135 6.52 2.68 6.79
N SER A 136 5.99 3.64 6.04
CA SER A 136 6.62 4.94 5.81
C SER A 136 6.97 5.67 7.13
N GLN A 137 6.64 5.11 8.31
CA GLN A 137 7.21 5.47 9.61
C GLN A 137 8.71 5.17 9.75
N ALA A 138 9.32 4.38 8.85
CA ALA A 138 10.78 4.32 8.71
C ALA A 138 11.38 5.64 8.19
N LEU A 139 10.59 6.52 7.55
CA LEU A 139 11.04 7.88 7.22
C LEU A 139 11.09 8.81 8.45
N GLY A 140 10.50 8.40 9.59
CA GLY A 140 10.48 9.22 10.81
C GLY A 140 11.40 8.76 11.93
N ARG A 141 12.05 7.58 11.82
CA ARG A 141 12.71 6.93 12.97
C ARG A 141 14.24 6.98 13.03
N LEU A 142 14.91 7.51 12.02
CA LEU A 142 16.38 7.71 12.05
C LEU A 142 16.73 9.19 12.10
N VAL A 143 16.02 9.92 12.96
CA VAL A 143 16.42 11.26 13.35
C VAL A 143 17.65 11.10 14.23
N CYS A 144 18.77 11.67 13.79
CA CYS A 144 20.01 11.63 14.56
C CYS A 144 19.78 12.25 15.95
N GLU A 145 20.11 11.54 17.03
CA GLU A 145 19.93 12.05 18.40
C GLU A 145 20.81 13.27 18.70
N TYR A 146 21.90 13.46 17.94
CA TYR A 146 22.86 14.55 18.11
C TYR A 146 22.45 15.83 17.38
N CYS A 147 22.17 15.74 16.08
CA CYS A 147 21.89 16.92 15.25
C CYS A 147 20.46 17.01 14.73
N ARG A 148 19.61 16.03 15.06
CA ARG A 148 18.21 15.91 14.64
C ARG A 148 17.99 15.89 13.12
N THR A 149 19.04 15.63 12.35
CA THR A 149 18.92 15.40 10.91
C THR A 149 18.18 14.09 10.67
N PRO A 150 17.14 14.08 9.82
CA PRO A 150 16.52 12.84 9.35
C PRO A 150 17.50 12.07 8.48
N ASN A 151 17.69 10.79 8.75
CA ASN A 151 18.54 9.91 7.96
C ASN A 151 17.74 8.78 7.33
N THR A 152 18.26 8.24 6.25
CA THR A 152 17.74 7.04 5.61
C THR A 152 18.41 5.80 6.23
N PRO A 153 17.70 4.66 6.32
CA PRO A 153 18.22 3.45 6.99
C PRO A 153 19.50 2.89 6.34
N ASP A 154 19.75 3.21 5.08
CA ASP A 154 20.94 2.85 4.30
C ASP A 154 22.27 3.39 4.85
N HIS A 155 22.26 4.26 5.86
CA HIS A 155 23.48 4.83 6.44
C HIS A 155 23.71 4.38 7.89
N SER A 156 24.93 3.92 8.21
CA SER A 156 25.37 3.63 9.59
C SER A 156 25.75 4.90 10.38
N HIS A 157 25.95 6.01 9.67
CA HIS A 157 26.31 7.32 10.22
C HIS A 157 25.36 8.41 9.73
N CYS A 158 25.17 9.44 10.54
CA CYS A 158 24.37 10.60 10.17
C CYS A 158 24.99 11.34 8.99
N VAL A 159 24.19 11.61 7.95
CA VAL A 159 24.63 12.30 6.73
C VAL A 159 25.12 13.74 6.98
N ALA A 160 24.59 14.40 8.02
CA ALA A 160 24.97 15.78 8.35
C ALA A 160 26.14 15.91 9.33
N CYS A 161 26.21 15.07 10.38
CA CYS A 161 27.19 15.25 11.46
C CYS A 161 28.15 14.07 11.67
N GLY A 162 27.97 12.95 10.95
CA GLY A 162 28.82 11.76 11.07
C GLY A 162 28.57 10.90 12.31
N ALA A 163 27.68 11.32 13.22
CA ALA A 163 27.38 10.55 14.43
C ALA A 163 26.76 9.17 14.10
N PRO A 164 27.10 8.11 14.86
CA PRO A 164 26.53 6.78 14.63
C PRO A 164 25.01 6.79 14.85
N LEU A 165 24.26 6.09 14.00
CA LEU A 165 22.80 6.01 14.12
C LEU A 165 22.37 4.71 14.82
N PRO A 166 21.43 4.76 15.79
CA PRO A 166 20.88 3.56 16.41
C PRO A 166 19.87 2.89 15.46
N GLY A 167 20.24 1.76 14.87
CA GLY A 167 19.38 1.06 13.91
C GLY A 167 20.04 -0.14 13.25
N THR A 168 20.32 -1.17 14.04
CA THR A 168 20.66 -2.52 13.58
C THR A 168 19.62 -2.99 12.57
N PHE A 169 20.00 -3.08 11.29
CA PHE A 169 19.36 -4.04 10.40
C PHE A 169 19.51 -5.41 11.08
N SER A 170 18.40 -6.06 11.42
CA SER A 170 18.47 -7.51 11.58
C SER A 170 18.73 -8.04 10.17
N PRO A 171 19.91 -8.62 9.88
CA PRO A 171 20.18 -9.13 8.56
C PRO A 171 19.10 -10.14 8.17
N VAL A 172 18.74 -10.22 6.89
CA VAL A 172 17.78 -11.22 6.38
C VAL A 172 18.51 -12.21 5.49
N CYS A 173 18.14 -13.48 5.56
CA CYS A 173 18.78 -14.52 4.75
C CYS A 173 18.49 -14.27 3.26
N PRO A 174 19.51 -14.17 2.40
CA PRO A 174 19.32 -13.91 0.98
C PRO A 174 18.67 -15.08 0.23
N ASN A 175 18.69 -16.28 0.81
CA ASN A 175 18.13 -17.49 0.19
C ASN A 175 16.67 -17.76 0.60
N CYS A 176 16.29 -17.53 1.86
CA CYS A 176 14.94 -17.89 2.36
C CYS A 176 14.17 -16.75 3.04
N GLY A 177 14.77 -15.58 3.22
CA GLY A 177 14.11 -14.41 3.82
C GLY A 177 13.97 -14.43 5.35
N ALA A 178 14.45 -15.45 6.05
CA ALA A 178 14.41 -15.50 7.52
C ALA A 178 15.25 -14.37 8.16
N THR A 179 14.74 -13.78 9.24
CA THR A 179 15.48 -12.80 10.05
C THR A 179 16.64 -13.48 10.75
N LEU A 180 17.81 -12.87 10.68
CA LEU A 180 19.06 -13.39 11.19
C LEU A 180 19.48 -12.62 12.44
N PRO A 181 20.09 -13.28 13.43
CA PRO A 181 20.80 -12.59 14.50
C PRO A 181 22.00 -11.85 13.91
N ALA A 182 22.44 -10.76 14.55
CA ALA A 182 23.45 -9.84 14.04
C ALA A 182 24.82 -10.46 13.67
N HIS A 183 25.06 -11.73 13.99
CA HIS A 183 26.34 -12.43 13.83
C HIS A 183 26.16 -13.86 13.27
N ALA A 184 25.03 -14.16 12.61
CA ALA A 184 24.84 -15.49 12.02
C ALA A 184 25.79 -15.72 10.84
N ASN A 185 26.57 -16.79 10.90
CA ASN A 185 27.37 -17.32 9.78
C ASN A 185 26.59 -18.38 8.96
N ARG A 186 25.46 -18.86 9.48
CA ARG A 186 24.57 -19.82 8.83
C ARG A 186 23.11 -19.52 9.18
N CYS A 187 22.23 -19.58 8.19
CA CYS A 187 20.80 -19.45 8.42
C CYS A 187 20.24 -20.67 9.16
N SER A 188 19.53 -20.44 10.28
CA SER A 188 18.86 -21.47 11.07
C SER A 188 17.66 -22.12 10.37
N GLN A 189 17.10 -21.46 9.35
CA GLN A 189 15.88 -21.91 8.68
C GLN A 189 16.14 -22.69 7.37
N CYS A 190 17.16 -22.30 6.58
CA CYS A 190 17.47 -22.98 5.32
C CYS A 190 18.91 -23.53 5.22
N GLY A 191 19.73 -23.30 6.25
CA GLY A 191 21.10 -23.83 6.31
C GLY A 191 22.13 -23.12 5.41
N THR A 192 21.74 -22.09 4.65
CA THR A 192 22.65 -21.31 3.79
C THR A 192 23.72 -20.61 4.60
N GLN A 193 24.97 -20.69 4.13
CA GLN A 193 26.09 -19.91 4.68
C GLN A 193 25.91 -18.44 4.32
N LEU A 194 26.10 -17.58 5.30
CA LEU A 194 25.93 -16.14 5.15
C LEU A 194 27.30 -15.50 4.90
N PRO A 195 27.39 -14.52 4.00
CA PRO A 195 28.64 -13.78 3.80
C PRO A 195 29.06 -13.13 5.12
N ALA A 196 30.36 -13.14 5.41
CA ALA A 196 30.91 -12.44 6.57
C ALA A 196 30.60 -10.95 6.44
N ALA A 197 30.08 -10.36 7.53
CA ALA A 197 29.77 -8.94 7.63
C ALA A 197 31.03 -8.06 7.52
#